data_AF-A0A316YAD9-F1
#
_entry.id   AF-A0A316YAD9-F1
#
_cell.length_a   1.000
_cell.length_b   1.000
_cell.length_c   1.000
_cell.angle_alpha   90.00
_cell.angle_beta   90.00
_cell.angle_gamma   90.00
#
_symmetry.space_group_name_H-M   'P 1'
#
loop_
_entity.id
_entity.type
_entity.pdbx_description
1 polymer ?
#
loop_
_entity_poly.entity_id
_entity_poly.type
_entity_poly.pdbx_seq_one_letter_code
_entity_poly.pdbx_strand_id
1 'polypeptide(L)'
;MATAPRGSVSPQRRTGTNSGATDKAAKRRANDLLRNYYGLSSSTSSASAAANADGAAGLSSLATVRPVGPPDTGDARDPDSSKFDSALAFKLLLREKGLSQLLADESDLLTEIRELDGERQSLVYNHHHELVAASETIRKMKDRADALTPSLSSLQQSLRDTSTTSKALAIPPDLVGTRSESHSKEKKLNAEEAQRLLAPVVELPHQLRDLILLGEPTNGA
;
A
#
# COMPACT_ATOMS: atom_id res chain seq x y z
N MET A 1 -36.49 -66.39 -13.23
CA MET A 1 -35.40 -66.33 -14.25
C MET A 1 -35.36 -64.90 -14.76
N ALA A 2 -34.29 -64.11 -14.79
CA ALA A 2 -32.88 -64.33 -14.49
C ALA A 2 -32.19 -62.95 -14.23
N THR A 3 -31.36 -62.90 -13.19
CA THR A 3 -30.03 -62.26 -13.02
C THR A 3 -29.55 -61.07 -13.90
N ALA A 4 -29.45 -59.88 -13.28
CA ALA A 4 -28.29 -58.94 -13.10
C ALA A 4 -27.42 -58.45 -14.31
N PRO A 5 -26.42 -57.55 -14.12
CA PRO A 5 -26.37 -56.18 -13.55
C PRO A 5 -25.54 -55.19 -14.42
N ARG A 6 -25.44 -53.89 -14.06
CA ARG A 6 -24.33 -52.91 -14.33
C ARG A 6 -24.87 -51.47 -14.20
N GLY A 7 -24.22 -50.48 -13.58
CA GLY A 7 -22.96 -50.34 -12.88
C GLY A 7 -22.90 -48.90 -12.35
N SER A 8 -22.47 -48.73 -11.10
CA SER A 8 -22.31 -47.45 -10.40
C SER A 8 -21.07 -46.70 -10.91
N VAL A 9 -21.23 -45.47 -11.37
CA VAL A 9 -20.10 -44.58 -11.69
C VAL A 9 -20.02 -43.48 -10.63
N SER A 10 -19.12 -43.68 -9.67
CA SER A 10 -18.68 -42.63 -8.75
C SER A 10 -17.75 -41.65 -9.49
N PRO A 11 -17.97 -40.32 -9.41
CA PRO A 11 -16.99 -39.38 -9.91
C PRO A 11 -15.90 -39.17 -8.85
N GLN A 12 -14.74 -39.77 -9.09
CA GLN A 12 -13.53 -39.53 -8.33
C GLN A 12 -12.98 -38.14 -8.65
N ARG A 13 -13.30 -37.14 -7.82
CA ARG A 13 -12.74 -35.79 -7.95
C ARG A 13 -11.39 -35.72 -7.25
N ARG A 14 -10.32 -36.06 -7.97
CA ARG A 14 -8.93 -35.72 -7.61
C ARG A 14 -8.45 -34.61 -8.53
N THR A 15 -8.32 -33.40 -8.01
CA THR A 15 -7.27 -32.45 -8.40
C THR A 15 -7.03 -31.47 -7.25
N GLY A 16 -5.99 -31.72 -6.48
CA GLY A 16 -5.29 -30.64 -5.78
C GLY A 16 -4.35 -29.99 -6.77
N THR A 17 -4.66 -28.79 -7.24
CA THR A 17 -3.75 -27.99 -8.08
C THR A 17 -3.85 -26.52 -7.69
N ASN A 18 -2.80 -26.02 -7.05
CA ASN A 18 -2.29 -24.64 -7.08
C ASN A 18 -3.31 -23.52 -7.36
N SER A 19 -4.18 -23.21 -6.39
CA SER A 19 -5.12 -22.07 -6.48
C SER A 19 -4.44 -20.69 -6.45
N GLY A 20 -3.18 -20.58 -6.00
CA GLY A 20 -2.51 -19.28 -5.83
C GLY A 20 -1.96 -18.65 -7.12
N ALA A 21 -1.81 -19.41 -8.20
CA ALA A 21 -1.27 -18.90 -9.47
C ALA A 21 -2.32 -18.17 -10.31
N THR A 22 -3.58 -18.65 -10.28
CA THR A 22 -4.71 -18.07 -11.01
C THR A 22 -5.13 -16.72 -10.42
N ASP A 23 -5.07 -16.57 -9.10
CA ASP A 23 -5.44 -15.32 -8.42
C ASP A 23 -4.43 -14.20 -8.69
N LYS A 24 -3.13 -14.54 -8.74
CA LYS A 24 -2.08 -13.59 -9.12
C LYS A 24 -2.20 -13.14 -10.57
N ALA A 25 -2.56 -14.04 -11.48
CA ALA A 25 -2.80 -13.70 -12.88
C ALA A 25 -4.04 -12.82 -13.05
N ALA A 26 -5.13 -13.12 -12.33
CA ALA A 26 -6.34 -12.29 -12.32
C ALA A 26 -6.07 -10.88 -11.77
N LYS A 27 -5.29 -10.78 -10.68
CA LYS A 27 -4.93 -9.48 -10.09
C LYS A 27 -4.01 -8.65 -10.99
N ARG A 28 -3.10 -9.29 -11.73
CA ARG A 28 -2.27 -8.62 -12.76
C ARG A 28 -3.14 -8.09 -13.91
N ARG A 29 -4.03 -8.92 -14.45
CA ARG A 29 -4.98 -8.52 -15.51
C ARG A 29 -5.89 -7.37 -15.07
N ALA A 30 -6.44 -7.43 -13.85
CA ALA A 30 -7.26 -6.35 -13.30
C ALA A 30 -6.45 -5.03 -13.14
N ASN A 31 -5.19 -5.13 -12.72
CA ASN A 31 -4.32 -3.98 -12.59
C ASN A 31 -3.94 -3.39 -13.96
N ASP A 32 -3.70 -4.25 -14.96
CA ASP A 32 -3.41 -3.80 -16.33
C ASP A 32 -4.64 -3.15 -16.99
N LEU A 33 -5.85 -3.66 -16.75
CA LEU A 33 -7.11 -3.04 -17.21
C LEU A 33 -7.32 -1.65 -16.59
N LEU A 34 -7.08 -1.50 -15.28
CA LEU A 34 -7.15 -0.21 -14.60
C LEU A 34 -6.08 0.75 -15.14
N ARG A 35 -4.85 0.27 -15.35
CA ARG A 35 -3.76 1.08 -15.92
C ARG A 35 -4.06 1.59 -17.33
N ASN A 36 -4.70 0.77 -18.15
CA ASN A 36 -5.12 1.14 -19.50
C ASN A 36 -6.31 2.11 -19.48
N TYR A 37 -7.29 1.90 -18.59
CA TYR A 37 -8.45 2.79 -18.43
C TYR A 37 -8.07 4.21 -18.00
N TYR A 38 -7.08 4.33 -17.11
CA TYR A 38 -6.58 5.62 -16.63
C TYR A 38 -5.37 6.15 -17.42
N GLY A 39 -4.99 5.51 -18.52
CA GLY A 39 -3.95 6.01 -19.44
C GLY A 39 -2.53 6.10 -18.84
N LEU A 40 -2.22 5.38 -17.76
CA LEU A 40 -0.96 5.53 -17.02
C LEU A 40 0.26 4.93 -17.74
N SER A 41 0.07 4.08 -18.76
CA SER A 41 1.14 3.34 -19.45
C SER A 41 2.05 4.23 -20.32
N SER A 42 1.56 5.38 -20.80
CA SER A 42 2.39 6.31 -21.60
C SER A 42 3.42 7.06 -20.75
N SER A 43 3.22 7.15 -19.43
CA SER A 43 4.13 7.88 -18.53
C SER A 43 5.33 7.06 -18.05
N THR A 44 5.20 5.73 -17.99
CA THR A 44 6.25 4.83 -17.46
C THR A 44 7.09 4.17 -18.56
N SER A 45 6.52 3.95 -19.76
CA SER A 45 7.29 3.42 -20.90
C SER A 45 8.31 4.43 -21.46
N SER A 46 8.15 5.72 -21.15
CA SER A 46 9.15 6.77 -21.40
C SER A 46 10.12 7.00 -20.23
N ALA A 47 9.94 6.33 -19.07
CA ALA A 47 10.72 6.60 -17.86
C ALA A 47 11.95 5.68 -17.66
N SER A 48 12.17 4.67 -18.52
CA SER A 48 13.37 3.81 -18.45
C SER A 48 14.50 4.20 -19.40
N ALA A 49 14.42 5.37 -20.06
CA ALA A 49 15.46 5.87 -20.98
C ALA A 49 15.99 7.28 -20.68
N ALA A 50 15.61 7.92 -19.57
CA ALA A 50 16.08 9.26 -19.22
C ALA A 50 16.40 9.37 -17.72
N ALA A 51 17.56 8.83 -17.33
CA ALA A 51 18.23 9.27 -16.11
C ALA A 51 18.99 10.57 -16.45
N ASN A 52 18.69 11.63 -15.70
CA ASN A 52 19.33 12.95 -15.60
C ASN A 52 18.47 14.12 -16.14
N ALA A 53 17.73 14.78 -15.24
CA ALA A 53 17.79 16.23 -15.01
C ALA A 53 16.72 16.66 -13.98
N ASP A 54 17.10 17.67 -13.21
CA ASP A 54 16.44 18.37 -12.13
C ASP A 54 14.93 18.67 -12.25
N GLY A 55 14.29 18.68 -11.07
CA GLY A 55 13.59 19.85 -10.55
C GLY A 55 12.55 20.56 -11.43
N ALA A 56 11.29 20.39 -11.04
CA ALA A 56 10.18 21.34 -11.22
C ALA A 56 9.63 21.55 -12.64
N ALA A 57 8.88 20.57 -13.15
CA ALA A 57 7.75 20.75 -14.08
C ALA A 57 6.93 19.45 -14.07
N GLY A 58 5.60 19.40 -14.02
CA GLY A 58 4.58 20.42 -13.99
C GLY A 58 3.26 19.73 -13.64
N LEU A 59 2.38 20.47 -12.98
CA LEU A 59 1.01 20.10 -12.60
C LEU A 59 0.06 19.99 -13.81
N SER A 60 0.54 19.49 -14.94
CA SER A 60 -0.16 19.55 -16.23
C SER A 60 -0.55 18.16 -16.72
N SER A 61 -1.40 17.45 -15.97
CA SER A 61 -2.15 16.32 -16.54
C SER A 61 -3.43 16.05 -15.74
N LEU A 62 -4.23 17.10 -15.50
CA LEU A 62 -5.64 16.97 -15.08
C LEU A 62 -6.62 17.40 -16.18
N ALA A 63 -6.12 17.64 -17.39
CA ALA A 63 -6.93 18.06 -18.53
C ALA A 63 -6.50 17.33 -19.81
N THR A 64 -6.53 16.00 -19.79
CA THR A 64 -6.70 15.24 -21.03
C THR A 64 -8.14 14.77 -21.06
N VAL A 65 -9.01 15.73 -21.36
CA VAL A 65 -10.15 15.50 -22.25
C VAL A 65 -9.68 14.56 -23.35
N ARG A 66 -10.44 13.47 -23.58
CA ARG A 66 -10.34 12.47 -24.66
C ARG A 66 -9.13 12.63 -25.59
N PRO A 67 -8.31 11.58 -25.84
CA PRO A 67 -7.39 11.65 -26.97
C PRO A 67 -8.23 11.92 -28.21
N VAL A 68 -8.16 13.16 -28.71
CA VAL A 68 -8.63 13.55 -30.01
C VAL A 68 -7.95 12.57 -30.96
N GLY A 69 -8.76 11.93 -31.80
CA GLY A 69 -8.26 11.11 -32.89
C GLY A 69 -7.29 11.93 -33.77
N PRO A 70 -6.77 11.34 -34.85
CA PRO A 70 -5.87 12.04 -35.77
C PRO A 70 -6.42 13.43 -36.13
N PRO A 71 -5.56 14.45 -36.39
CA PRO A 71 -6.03 15.78 -36.74
C PRO A 71 -7.02 15.67 -37.90
N ASP A 72 -8.28 16.02 -37.64
CA ASP A 72 -9.37 16.00 -38.59
C ASP A 72 -8.93 16.73 -39.88
N THR A 73 -8.58 15.96 -40.91
CA THR A 73 -8.89 16.31 -42.29
C THR A 73 -10.41 16.23 -42.41
N GLY A 74 -11.10 17.16 -41.73
CA GLY A 74 -12.52 17.08 -41.52
C GLY A 74 -13.25 17.30 -42.83
N ASP A 75 -13.78 16.23 -43.39
CA ASP A 75 -14.66 16.31 -44.54
C ASP A 75 -15.98 16.92 -44.09
N ALA A 76 -16.40 18.00 -44.75
CA ALA A 76 -17.67 18.67 -44.47
C ALA A 76 -18.91 17.78 -44.72
N ARG A 77 -18.71 16.56 -45.23
CA ARG A 77 -19.72 15.55 -45.53
C ARG A 77 -19.88 14.48 -44.44
N ASP A 78 -18.88 14.32 -43.58
CA ASP A 78 -18.87 13.27 -42.57
C ASP A 78 -19.60 13.76 -41.31
N PRO A 79 -20.69 13.09 -40.87
CA PRO A 79 -21.45 13.50 -39.68
C PRO A 79 -20.62 13.46 -38.39
N ASP A 80 -19.54 12.68 -38.34
CA ASP A 80 -18.67 12.56 -37.16
C ASP A 80 -17.57 13.64 -37.13
N SER A 81 -17.41 14.41 -38.20
CA SER A 81 -16.36 15.42 -38.30
C SER A 81 -16.71 16.74 -37.62
N SER A 82 -15.72 17.37 -36.99
CA SER A 82 -15.85 18.70 -36.38
C SER A 82 -16.24 19.82 -37.35
N LYS A 83 -16.08 19.63 -38.67
CA LYS A 83 -16.41 20.60 -39.73
C LYS A 83 -17.67 20.23 -40.52
N PHE A 84 -18.51 19.35 -40.00
CA PHE A 84 -19.72 18.90 -40.68
C PHE A 84 -20.67 20.07 -41.02
N ASP A 85 -21.02 20.20 -42.30
CA ASP A 85 -22.05 21.13 -42.77
C ASP A 85 -23.26 20.35 -43.29
N SER A 86 -24.27 20.25 -42.43
CA SER A 86 -25.53 19.56 -42.73
C SER A 86 -26.20 20.02 -44.03
N ALA A 87 -26.13 21.32 -44.36
CA ALA A 87 -26.79 21.87 -45.53
C ALA A 87 -26.06 21.48 -46.82
N LEU A 88 -24.72 21.42 -46.79
CA LEU A 88 -23.93 20.95 -47.93
C LEU A 88 -24.03 19.44 -48.10
N ALA A 89 -23.93 18.67 -47.01
CA ALA A 89 -24.08 17.22 -47.03
C ALA A 89 -25.46 16.82 -47.59
N PHE A 90 -26.53 17.47 -47.13
CA PHE A 90 -27.90 17.19 -47.60
C PHE A 90 -28.11 17.54 -49.08
N LYS A 91 -27.61 18.69 -49.55
CA LYS A 91 -27.70 19.09 -50.97
C LYS A 91 -27.02 18.09 -51.90
N LEU A 92 -25.90 17.52 -51.46
CA LEU A 92 -25.14 16.53 -52.23
C LEU A 92 -25.85 15.18 -52.22
N LEU A 93 -26.40 14.78 -51.06
CA LEU A 93 -27.20 13.57 -50.90
C LEU A 93 -28.45 13.60 -51.79
N LEU A 94 -29.14 14.74 -51.90
CA LEU A 94 -30.29 14.94 -52.80
C LEU A 94 -29.90 14.89 -54.29
N ARG A 95 -28.64 15.22 -54.62
CA ARG A 95 -28.13 15.18 -56.00
C ARG A 95 -27.63 13.79 -56.40
N GLU A 96 -27.14 13.02 -55.44
CA GLU A 96 -26.49 11.72 -55.67
C GLU A 96 -27.45 10.53 -55.48
N LYS A 97 -28.40 10.60 -54.54
CA LYS A 97 -29.29 9.49 -54.19
C LYS A 97 -30.72 9.68 -54.71
N GLY A 98 -31.35 8.57 -55.09
CA GLY A 98 -32.77 8.55 -55.50
C GLY A 98 -33.73 8.51 -54.30
N LEU A 99 -35.01 8.83 -54.52
CA LEU A 99 -36.03 8.89 -53.46
C LEU A 99 -36.16 7.61 -52.63
N SER A 100 -36.08 6.43 -53.25
CA SER A 100 -36.17 5.15 -52.54
C SER A 100 -34.99 4.89 -51.61
N GLN A 101 -33.78 5.29 -52.04
CA GLN A 101 -32.58 5.21 -51.20
C GLN A 101 -32.66 6.21 -50.05
N LEU A 102 -33.16 7.42 -50.32
CA LEU A 102 -33.32 8.45 -49.29
C LEU A 102 -34.29 8.01 -48.19
N LEU A 103 -35.38 7.32 -48.55
CA LEU A 103 -36.35 6.81 -47.58
C LEU A 103 -35.78 5.66 -46.75
N ALA A 104 -34.99 4.77 -47.37
CA ALA A 104 -34.27 3.72 -46.65
C ALA A 104 -33.24 4.32 -45.67
N ASP A 105 -32.43 5.28 -46.14
CA ASP A 105 -31.46 6.00 -45.30
C ASP A 105 -32.17 6.72 -44.15
N GLU A 106 -33.33 7.34 -44.37
CA GLU A 106 -34.13 7.97 -43.31
C GLU A 106 -34.56 6.95 -42.25
N SER A 107 -35.05 5.78 -42.67
CA SER A 107 -35.44 4.74 -41.72
C SER A 107 -34.26 4.23 -40.91
N ASP A 108 -33.09 4.08 -41.53
CA ASP A 108 -31.87 3.63 -40.88
C ASP A 108 -31.37 4.67 -39.87
N LEU A 109 -31.34 5.95 -40.26
CA LEU A 109 -30.98 7.05 -39.36
C LEU A 109 -31.96 7.18 -38.19
N LEU A 110 -33.26 6.97 -38.41
CA LEU A 110 -34.22 6.97 -37.31
C LEU A 110 -34.00 5.81 -36.33
N THR A 111 -33.56 4.65 -36.81
CA THR A 111 -33.16 3.55 -35.91
C THR A 111 -31.89 3.90 -35.15
N GLU A 112 -30.87 4.42 -35.83
CA GLU A 112 -29.60 4.82 -35.22
C GLU A 112 -29.79 5.92 -34.16
N ILE A 113 -30.61 6.94 -34.44
CA ILE A 113 -30.93 8.00 -33.45
C ILE A 113 -31.55 7.41 -32.18
N ARG A 114 -32.44 6.41 -32.31
CA ARG A 114 -33.07 5.76 -31.16
C ARG A 114 -32.08 4.90 -30.39
N GLU A 115 -31.18 4.20 -31.09
CA GLU A 115 -30.12 3.41 -30.48
C GLU A 115 -29.13 4.32 -29.72
N LEU A 116 -28.67 5.40 -30.36
CA LEU A 116 -27.79 6.40 -29.76
C LEU A 116 -28.40 7.08 -28.54
N ASP A 117 -29.70 7.40 -28.55
CA ASP A 117 -30.35 7.94 -27.35
C ASP A 117 -30.46 6.88 -26.23
N GLY A 118 -30.69 5.61 -26.59
CA GLY A 118 -30.63 4.49 -25.65
C GLY A 118 -29.24 4.33 -25.02
N GLU A 119 -28.18 4.39 -25.82
CA GLU A 119 -26.79 4.34 -25.36
C GLU A 119 -26.42 5.54 -24.49
N ARG A 120 -26.78 6.76 -24.92
CA ARG A 120 -26.59 7.99 -24.15
C ARG A 120 -27.29 7.87 -22.80
N GLN A 121 -28.54 7.42 -22.77
CA GLN A 121 -29.29 7.26 -21.55
C GLN A 121 -28.69 6.19 -20.65
N SER A 122 -28.25 5.05 -21.22
CA SER A 122 -27.54 3.99 -20.51
C SER A 122 -26.24 4.50 -19.86
N LEU A 123 -25.44 5.29 -20.59
CA LEU A 123 -24.21 5.88 -20.09
C LEU A 123 -24.48 6.87 -18.95
N VAL A 124 -25.48 7.75 -19.13
CA VAL A 124 -25.93 8.71 -18.13
C VAL A 124 -26.37 7.98 -16.86
N TYR A 125 -27.17 6.91 -16.98
CA TYR A 125 -27.57 6.10 -15.84
C TYR A 125 -26.40 5.41 -15.16
N ASN A 126 -25.50 4.78 -15.92
CA ASN A 126 -24.36 4.08 -15.34
C ASN A 126 -23.48 5.06 -14.56
N HIS A 127 -23.13 6.18 -15.17
CA HIS A 127 -22.30 7.19 -14.52
C HIS A 127 -22.98 7.82 -13.31
N HIS A 128 -24.27 8.17 -13.39
CA HIS A 128 -24.99 8.70 -12.23
C HIS A 128 -25.13 7.68 -11.11
N HIS A 129 -25.42 6.42 -11.43
CA HIS A 129 -25.50 5.37 -10.42
C HIS A 129 -24.16 5.13 -9.75
N GLU A 130 -23.07 5.08 -10.53
CA GLU A 130 -21.70 4.97 -10.02
C GLU A 130 -21.33 6.15 -9.12
N LEU A 131 -21.64 7.39 -9.52
CA LEU A 131 -21.39 8.58 -8.69
C LEU A 131 -22.17 8.55 -7.38
N VAL A 132 -23.43 8.10 -7.41
CA VAL A 132 -24.26 7.94 -6.21
C VAL A 132 -23.67 6.85 -5.30
N ALA A 133 -23.27 5.71 -5.86
CA ALA A 133 -22.66 4.61 -5.11
C ALA A 133 -21.31 5.01 -4.49
N ALA A 134 -20.48 5.76 -5.23
CA ALA A 134 -19.24 6.32 -4.73
C ALA A 134 -19.50 7.32 -3.60
N SER A 135 -20.51 8.19 -3.75
CA SER A 135 -20.91 9.15 -2.71
C SER A 135 -21.39 8.45 -1.43
N GLU A 136 -22.16 7.35 -1.57
CA GLU A 136 -22.56 6.53 -0.43
C GLU A 136 -21.36 5.84 0.23
N THR A 137 -20.39 5.40 -0.55
CA THR A 137 -19.13 4.82 -0.03
C THR A 137 -18.34 5.86 0.75
N ILE A 138 -18.20 7.09 0.23
CA ILE A 138 -17.56 8.21 0.93
C ILE A 138 -18.30 8.51 2.25
N ARG A 139 -19.63 8.51 2.24
CA ARG A 139 -20.43 8.69 3.45
C ARG A 139 -20.17 7.59 4.47
N LYS A 140 -20.18 6.32 4.07
CA LYS A 140 -19.85 5.18 4.94
C LYS A 140 -18.41 5.24 5.47
N MET A 141 -17.47 5.73 4.66
CA MET A 141 -16.08 5.95 5.10
C MET A 141 -16.00 7.06 6.14
N LYS A 142 -16.72 8.16 5.94
CA LYS A 142 -16.84 9.24 6.93
C LYS A 142 -17.43 8.75 8.24
N ASP A 143 -18.56 8.05 8.20
CA ASP A 143 -19.22 7.55 9.41
C ASP A 143 -18.29 6.61 10.20
N ARG A 144 -17.49 5.78 9.51
CA ARG A 144 -16.46 4.95 10.16
C ARG A 144 -15.32 5.77 10.75
N ALA A 145 -14.86 6.82 10.06
CA ALA A 145 -13.82 7.72 10.59
C ALA A 145 -14.31 8.47 11.84
N ASP A 146 -15.55 8.95 11.82
CA ASP A 146 -16.18 9.61 12.96
C ASP A 146 -16.31 8.63 14.15
N ALA A 147 -16.68 7.37 13.90
CA ALA A 147 -16.73 6.32 14.93
C ALA A 147 -15.36 5.94 15.52
N LEU A 148 -14.24 6.16 14.80
CA LEU A 148 -12.88 5.92 15.29
C LEU A 148 -12.34 7.07 16.16
N THR A 149 -12.90 8.27 16.05
CA THR A 149 -12.50 9.42 16.86
C THR A 149 -12.62 9.18 18.38
N PRO A 150 -13.72 8.62 18.92
CA PRO A 150 -13.83 8.35 20.36
C PRO A 150 -12.87 7.25 20.86
N SER A 151 -12.55 6.26 20.03
CA SER A 151 -11.59 5.21 20.41
C SER A 151 -10.17 5.79 20.47
N LEU A 152 -9.81 6.69 19.55
CA LEU A 152 -8.56 7.45 19.61
C LEU A 152 -8.49 8.35 20.84
N SER A 153 -9.57 9.07 21.20
CA SER A 153 -9.57 9.90 22.42
C SER A 153 -9.44 9.07 23.70
N SER A 154 -10.08 7.90 23.74
CA SER A 154 -9.93 6.95 24.86
C SER A 154 -8.49 6.43 24.98
N LEU A 155 -7.88 6.07 23.85
CA LEU A 155 -6.47 5.65 23.81
C LEU A 155 -5.52 6.78 24.22
N GLN A 156 -5.79 8.02 23.80
CA GLN A 156 -5.01 9.17 24.25
C GLN A 156 -5.15 9.40 25.76
N GLN A 157 -6.34 9.18 26.32
CA GLN A 157 -6.55 9.27 27.76
C GLN A 157 -5.78 8.19 28.51
N SER A 158 -5.85 6.93 28.08
CA SER A 158 -5.10 5.84 28.71
C SER A 158 -3.58 6.03 28.58
N LEU A 159 -3.10 6.60 27.46
CA LEU A 159 -1.70 6.97 27.30
C LEU A 159 -1.29 8.11 28.25
N ARG A 160 -2.16 9.10 28.48
CA ARG A 160 -1.91 10.14 29.48
C ARG A 160 -1.88 9.55 30.89
N ASP A 161 -2.83 8.69 31.22
CA ASP A 161 -2.90 8.04 32.53
C ASP A 161 -1.64 7.17 32.77
N THR A 162 -1.23 6.37 31.79
CA THR A 162 0.02 5.59 31.87
C THR A 162 1.27 6.47 31.95
N SER A 163 1.31 7.60 31.25
CA SER A 163 2.42 8.56 31.36
C SER A 163 2.46 9.24 32.73
N THR A 164 1.31 9.62 33.30
CA THR A 164 1.23 10.25 34.63
C THR A 164 1.59 9.27 35.74
N THR A 165 1.09 8.04 35.67
CA THR A 165 1.44 6.97 36.62
C THR A 165 2.91 6.57 36.50
N SER A 166 3.44 6.46 35.28
CA SER A 166 4.87 6.26 35.03
C SER A 166 5.71 7.40 35.64
N LYS A 167 5.32 8.66 35.46
CA LYS A 167 5.98 9.82 36.10
C LYS A 167 5.87 9.79 37.63
N ALA A 168 4.74 9.37 38.18
CA ALA A 168 4.56 9.25 39.63
C ALA A 168 5.39 8.10 40.24
N LEU A 169 5.59 7.02 39.48
CA LEU A 169 6.44 5.89 39.86
C LEU A 169 7.93 6.12 39.53
N ALA A 170 8.24 7.05 38.63
CA ALA A 170 9.60 7.43 38.33
C ALA A 170 10.23 8.08 39.56
N ILE A 171 11.19 7.37 40.14
CA ILE A 171 12.00 7.86 41.25
C ILE A 171 12.67 9.17 40.77
N PRO A 172 12.59 10.27 41.54
CA PRO A 172 13.23 11.52 41.16
C PRO A 172 14.72 11.27 40.87
N PRO A 173 15.28 11.86 39.79
CA PRO A 173 16.65 11.59 39.35
C PRO A 173 17.70 11.92 40.42
N ASP A 174 17.34 12.76 41.39
CA ASP A 174 18.16 13.15 42.54
C ASP A 174 18.42 11.98 43.52
N LEU A 175 17.48 11.03 43.64
CA LEU A 175 17.63 9.84 44.50
C LEU A 175 18.29 8.65 43.78
N VAL A 176 18.37 8.69 42.45
CA VAL A 176 19.03 7.64 41.65
C VAL A 176 20.56 7.84 41.66
N GLY A 177 21.03 9.08 41.75
CA GLY A 177 22.47 9.40 41.87
C GLY A 177 23.08 8.96 43.21
N THR A 178 22.34 9.10 44.32
CA THR A 178 22.84 8.80 45.68
C THR A 178 23.04 7.31 45.97
N ARG A 179 22.43 6.41 45.19
CA ARG A 179 22.63 4.94 45.33
C ARG A 179 23.93 4.45 44.67
N SER A 180 24.47 5.18 43.69
CA SER A 180 25.73 4.82 43.02
C SER A 180 26.96 5.11 43.90
N GLU A 181 26.90 6.14 44.74
CA GLU A 181 28.00 6.52 45.63
C GLU A 181 28.18 5.57 46.83
N SER A 182 27.09 5.02 47.38
CA SER A 182 27.14 4.08 48.51
C SER A 182 27.83 2.77 48.14
N HIS A 183 27.57 2.21 46.96
CA HIS A 183 28.24 0.98 46.49
C HIS A 183 29.72 1.17 46.15
N SER A 184 30.14 2.40 45.80
CA SER A 184 31.53 2.72 45.51
C SER A 184 32.40 2.77 46.77
N LYS A 185 31.80 3.10 47.93
CA LYS A 185 32.50 3.10 49.24
C LYS A 185 32.67 1.68 49.79
N GLU A 186 31.62 0.86 49.76
CA GLU A 186 31.68 -0.54 50.23
C GLU A 186 32.73 -1.38 49.47
N LYS A 187 32.85 -1.19 48.15
CA LYS A 187 33.82 -1.93 47.35
C LYS A 187 35.29 -1.58 47.68
N LYS A 188 35.56 -0.36 48.17
CA LYS A 188 36.91 0.07 48.57
C LYS A 188 37.33 -0.52 49.93
N LEU A 189 36.41 -0.60 50.89
CA LEU A 189 36.68 -1.15 52.22
C LEU A 189 37.03 -2.64 52.14
N ASN A 190 36.26 -3.41 51.37
CA ASN A 190 36.52 -4.84 51.17
C ASN A 190 37.81 -5.10 50.38
N ALA A 191 38.21 -4.18 49.49
CA ALA A 191 39.47 -4.29 48.75
C ALA A 191 40.69 -4.02 49.64
N GLU A 192 40.62 -3.04 50.55
CA GLU A 192 41.69 -2.78 51.52
C GLU A 192 41.82 -3.93 52.53
N GLU A 193 40.69 -4.46 53.02
CA GLU A 193 40.69 -5.60 53.95
C GLU A 193 41.23 -6.87 53.28
N ALA A 194 40.87 -7.12 52.02
CA ALA A 194 41.45 -8.21 51.23
C ALA A 194 42.97 -8.04 51.03
N GLN A 195 43.46 -6.81 50.83
CA GLN A 195 44.90 -6.53 50.71
C GLN A 195 45.64 -6.80 52.02
N ARG A 196 45.05 -6.49 53.18
CA ARG A 196 45.64 -6.80 54.50
C ARG A 196 45.73 -8.31 54.74
N LEU A 197 44.71 -9.08 54.35
CA LEU A 197 44.67 -10.53 54.55
C LEU A 197 45.61 -11.30 53.60
N LEU A 198 45.87 -10.77 52.40
CA LEU A 198 46.74 -11.39 51.40
C LEU A 198 48.24 -11.15 51.64
N ALA A 199 48.61 -10.08 52.36
CA ALA A 199 50.00 -9.74 52.64
C ALA A 199 50.83 -10.91 53.26
N PRO A 200 50.39 -11.59 54.34
CA PRO A 200 51.15 -12.69 54.92
C PRO A 200 51.21 -13.93 54.01
N VAL A 201 50.16 -14.20 53.23
CA VAL A 201 50.12 -15.36 52.32
C VAL A 201 51.14 -15.24 51.19
N VAL A 202 51.37 -14.01 50.71
CA VAL A 202 52.35 -13.74 49.65
C VAL A 202 53.78 -13.71 50.19
N GLU A 203 53.98 -13.37 51.47
CA GLU A 203 55.31 -13.26 52.08
C GLU A 203 55.84 -14.60 52.61
N LEU A 204 54.96 -15.52 53.03
CA LEU A 204 55.31 -16.84 53.55
C LEU A 204 56.21 -17.69 52.64
N PRO A 205 56.03 -17.77 51.31
CA PRO A 205 56.90 -18.55 50.43
C PRO A 205 58.32 -17.98 50.34
N HIS A 206 58.45 -16.66 50.43
CA HIS A 206 59.75 -15.98 50.43
C HIS A 206 60.45 -16.17 51.76
N GLN A 207 59.74 -16.01 52.88
CA GLN A 207 60.27 -16.30 54.22
C GLN A 207 60.67 -17.77 54.36
N LEU A 208 59.89 -18.72 53.85
CA LEU A 208 60.27 -20.14 53.79
C LEU A 208 61.50 -20.36 52.92
N ARG A 209 61.60 -19.69 51.77
CA ARG A 209 62.76 -19.80 50.89
C ARG A 209 64.03 -19.24 51.53
N ASP A 210 63.92 -18.11 52.22
CA ASP A 210 65.03 -17.49 52.95
C ASP A 210 65.46 -18.36 54.15
N LEU A 211 64.50 -18.94 54.88
CA LEU A 211 64.77 -19.89 55.97
C LEU A 211 65.40 -21.20 55.48
N ILE A 212 65.01 -21.69 54.30
CA ILE A 212 65.60 -22.89 53.68
C ILE A 212 67.02 -22.61 53.15
N LEU A 213 67.31 -21.37 52.73
CA LEU A 213 68.65 -20.99 52.26
C LEU A 213 69.61 -20.61 53.40
N LEU A 214 69.12 -20.16 54.57
CA LEU A 214 69.97 -19.74 55.70
C LEU A 214 70.07 -20.72 56.89
N GLY A 215 69.24 -21.77 56.97
CA GLY A 215 69.50 -22.96 57.80
C GLY A 215 70.05 -22.74 59.23
N GLU A 216 69.27 -22.12 60.13
CA GLU A 216 69.14 -22.45 61.59
C GLU A 216 68.27 -21.40 62.32
N PRO A 217 67.67 -21.74 63.49
CA PRO A 217 66.46 -21.11 64.01
C PRO A 217 66.72 -20.02 65.06
N THR A 218 65.96 -18.92 64.99
CA THR A 218 65.69 -18.06 66.16
C THR A 218 64.24 -17.54 66.03
N ASN A 219 63.30 -18.15 66.76
CA ASN A 219 62.74 -17.68 68.04
C ASN A 219 62.09 -16.29 68.00
N GLY A 220 60.77 -16.30 67.94
CA GLY A 220 59.89 -15.58 68.88
C GLY A 220 59.83 -14.07 68.84
N ALA A 221 58.75 -13.54 68.23
CA ALA A 221 57.72 -12.72 68.88
C ALA A 221 56.56 -12.50 67.90
#